data_AF-A0A2D4HRR6-F1
#
_entry.id   AF-A0A2D4HRR6-F1
#
_cell.length_a   1.000
_cell.length_b   1.000
_cell.length_c   1.000
_cell.angle_alpha   90.00
_cell.angle_beta   90.00
_cell.angle_gamma   90.00
#
_symmetry.space_group_name_H-M   'P 1'
#
loop_
_entity.id
_entity.type
_entity.pdbx_description
1 polymer ?
#
loop_
_entity_poly.entity_id
_entity_poly.type
_entity_poly.pdbx_seq_one_letter_code
_entity_poly.pdbx_strand_id
1 'polypeptide(L)'
;IDIILLTHLVSLVGDVALQQLVHLELSISNELRRRRVLGEERDTKEQSASTIKAQNRKCTGNDTTMEEDLGLVGASAEDTEMELIRTICETELLDGKQLLSAFVPLVVKICNNPGLYSDPALSASAALALGKFCMISTEFCDSHLRLFFTMMEKAKLS
;
A
#
# COMPACT_ATOMS: atom_id res chain seq x y z
N ILE A 1 -21.56 26.89 -2.63
CA ILE A 1 -20.41 25.97 -2.76
C ILE A 1 -20.28 25.67 -4.24
N ASP A 2 -19.10 25.85 -4.83
CA ASP A 2 -18.88 25.51 -6.23
C ASP A 2 -18.84 23.98 -6.36
N ILE A 3 -19.86 23.40 -6.99
CA ILE A 3 -20.02 21.95 -7.14
C ILE A 3 -18.89 21.38 -7.99
N ILE A 4 -18.44 22.09 -9.03
CA ILE A 4 -17.38 21.63 -9.93
C ILE A 4 -16.06 21.53 -9.17
N LEU A 5 -15.74 22.58 -8.40
CA LEU A 5 -14.54 22.59 -7.56
C LEU A 5 -14.55 21.44 -6.55
N LEU A 6 -15.69 21.20 -5.90
CA LEU A 6 -15.83 20.14 -4.92
C LEU A 6 -15.68 18.75 -5.56
N THR A 7 -16.29 18.53 -6.73
CA THR A 7 -16.16 17.29 -7.51
C THR A 7 -14.71 17.00 -7.89
N HIS A 8 -13.99 18.02 -8.39
CA HIS A 8 -12.59 17.88 -8.76
C HIS A 8 -11.70 17.62 -7.54
N LEU A 9 -11.93 18.33 -6.43
CA LEU A 9 -11.18 18.12 -5.19
C LEU A 9 -11.34 16.70 -4.67
N VAL A 10 -12.58 16.22 -4.59
CA VAL A 10 -12.88 14.87 -4.08
C VAL A 10 -12.31 13.80 -5.00
N SER A 11 -12.41 13.97 -6.31
CA SER A 11 -11.80 13.06 -7.30
C SER A 11 -10.29 12.99 -7.13
N LEU A 12 -9.63 14.16 -7.09
CA LEU A 12 -8.19 14.28 -6.95
C LEU A 12 -7.70 13.60 -5.67
N VAL A 13 -8.36 13.85 -4.55
CA VAL A 13 -7.95 13.26 -3.27
C VAL A 13 -8.13 11.74 -3.28
N GLY A 14 -9.22 11.23 -3.87
CA GLY A 14 -9.38 9.80 -4.09
C GLY A 14 -8.26 9.20 -4.96
N ASP A 15 -7.90 9.87 -6.05
CA ASP A 15 -6.80 9.44 -6.93
C ASP A 15 -5.45 9.43 -6.20
N VAL A 16 -5.13 10.47 -5.45
CA VAL A 16 -3.88 10.55 -4.66
C VAL A 16 -3.84 9.45 -3.60
N ALA A 17 -4.96 9.16 -2.94
CA ALA A 17 -5.07 8.08 -1.97
C ALA A 17 -4.73 6.71 -2.61
N LEU A 18 -5.34 6.41 -3.76
CA LEU A 18 -5.06 5.17 -4.50
C LEU A 18 -3.62 5.12 -5.03
N GLN A 19 -3.11 6.23 -5.57
CA GLN A 19 -1.73 6.30 -6.06
C GLN A 19 -0.72 6.06 -4.94
N GLN A 20 -0.98 6.57 -3.73
CA GLN A 20 -0.11 6.35 -2.59
C GLN A 20 -0.08 4.88 -2.16
N LEU A 21 -1.24 4.22 -2.14
CA LEU A 21 -1.34 2.77 -1.90
C LEU A 21 -0.54 1.98 -2.94
N VAL A 22 -0.79 2.22 -4.23
CA VAL A 22 -0.09 1.55 -5.34
C VAL A 22 1.42 1.81 -5.31
N HIS A 23 1.83 3.02 -4.95
CA HIS A 23 3.25 3.36 -4.83
C HIS A 23 3.94 2.54 -3.75
N LEU A 24 3.32 2.40 -2.57
CA LEU A 24 3.84 1.58 -1.49
C LEU A 24 3.89 0.09 -1.88
N GLU A 25 2.79 -0.45 -2.38
CA GLU A 25 2.66 -1.87 -2.70
C GLU A 25 3.55 -2.30 -3.88
N LEU A 26 3.71 -1.46 -4.91
CA LEU A 26 4.45 -1.83 -6.11
C LEU A 26 5.84 -1.19 -6.15
N SER A 27 5.93 0.13 -6.01
CA SER A 27 7.21 0.81 -6.24
C SER A 27 8.16 0.59 -5.08
N ILE A 28 7.69 0.76 -3.84
CA ILE A 28 8.52 0.58 -2.65
C ILE A 28 8.83 -0.89 -2.43
N SER A 29 7.86 -1.80 -2.55
CA SER A 29 8.12 -3.25 -2.49
C SER A 29 9.20 -3.71 -3.47
N ASN A 30 9.10 -3.30 -4.74
CA ASN A 30 10.10 -3.65 -5.75
C ASN A 30 11.49 -3.06 -5.45
N GLU A 31 11.55 -1.82 -4.94
CA GLU A 31 12.83 -1.19 -4.59
C GLU A 31 13.46 -1.84 -3.35
N LEU A 32 12.68 -2.22 -2.33
CA LEU A 32 13.18 -2.97 -1.17
C LEU A 32 13.73 -4.34 -1.59
N ARG A 33 12.98 -5.08 -2.39
CA ARG A 33 13.43 -6.36 -2.98
C ARG A 33 14.73 -6.19 -3.76
N ARG A 34 14.81 -5.15 -4.62
CA ARG A 34 16.02 -4.86 -5.41
C ARG A 34 17.22 -4.58 -4.50
N ARG A 35 17.05 -3.81 -3.42
CA ARG A 35 18.13 -3.52 -2.47
C ARG A 35 18.58 -4.76 -1.73
N ARG A 36 17.66 -5.63 -1.35
CA ARG A 36 17.95 -6.90 -0.68
C ARG A 36 18.84 -7.79 -1.55
N VAL A 37 18.41 -8.06 -2.78
CA VAL A 37 19.17 -8.90 -3.74
C VAL A 37 20.57 -8.34 -3.98
N LEU A 38 20.68 -7.01 -4.18
CA LEU A 38 21.98 -6.36 -4.35
C LEU A 38 22.87 -6.44 -3.09
N GLY A 39 22.28 -6.50 -1.90
CA GLY A 39 22.99 -6.72 -0.64
C GLY A 39 23.51 -8.14 -0.52
N GLU A 40 22.64 -9.14 -0.74
CA GLU A 40 22.98 -10.56 -0.72
C GLU A 40 24.10 -10.89 -1.73
N GLU A 41 24.07 -10.30 -2.93
CA GLU A 41 25.14 -10.44 -3.93
C GLU A 41 26.49 -9.85 -3.48
N ARG A 42 26.48 -8.82 -2.62
CA ARG A 42 27.72 -8.24 -2.07
C ARG A 42 28.27 -9.11 -0.95
N ASP A 43 27.40 -9.55 -0.05
CA ASP A 43 27.78 -10.37 1.09
C ASP A 43 28.35 -11.73 0.63
N THR A 44 27.76 -12.34 -0.39
CA THR A 44 28.29 -13.57 -1.01
C THR A 44 29.65 -13.37 -1.69
N LYS A 45 29.89 -12.23 -2.35
CA LYS A 45 31.20 -11.87 -2.94
C LYS A 45 32.27 -11.63 -1.87
N GLU A 46 31.92 -11.02 -0.74
CA GLU A 46 32.84 -10.82 0.38
C GLU A 46 33.15 -12.14 1.11
N GLN A 47 32.14 -12.98 1.33
CA GLN A 47 32.31 -14.31 1.94
C GLN A 47 33.15 -15.24 1.07
N SER A 48 32.93 -15.26 -0.25
CA SER A 48 33.77 -16.04 -1.19
C SER A 48 35.22 -15.53 -1.25
N ALA A 49 35.44 -14.21 -1.23
CA ALA A 49 36.79 -13.62 -1.18
C ALA A 49 37.53 -13.93 0.15
N SER A 50 36.80 -14.00 1.27
CA SER A 50 37.35 -14.40 2.57
C SER A 50 37.65 -15.91 2.65
N THR A 51 36.83 -16.74 2.00
CA THR A 51 37.00 -18.21 1.93
C THR A 51 38.20 -18.60 1.06
N ILE A 52 38.46 -17.90 -0.05
CA ILE A 52 39.65 -18.12 -0.89
C ILE A 52 40.95 -17.84 -0.10
N LYS A 53 40.96 -16.87 0.82
CA LYS A 53 42.10 -16.62 1.71
C LYS A 53 42.28 -17.71 2.79
N ALA A 54 41.21 -18.37 3.20
CA ALA A 54 41.23 -19.44 4.20
C ALA A 54 41.50 -20.84 3.62
N GLN A 55 41.11 -21.11 2.37
CA GLN A 55 41.32 -22.39 1.68
C GLN A 55 42.79 -22.70 1.36
N ASN A 56 43.71 -21.72 1.45
CA ASN A 56 45.15 -22.01 1.44
C ASN A 56 45.63 -22.72 2.72
N ARG A 57 44.73 -23.12 3.63
CA ARG A 57 45.05 -23.79 4.90
C ARG A 57 44.30 -25.08 5.26
N LYS A 58 43.24 -25.54 4.57
CA LYS A 58 42.63 -26.87 4.83
C LYS A 58 41.52 -27.25 3.84
N CYS A 59 41.56 -28.50 3.37
CA CYS A 59 40.53 -29.14 2.55
C CYS A 59 39.33 -29.66 3.38
N THR A 60 38.23 -29.93 2.66
CA THR A 60 37.06 -30.79 2.93
C THR A 60 35.88 -30.24 3.74
N GLY A 61 34.71 -30.15 3.07
CA GLY A 61 33.43 -30.60 3.63
C GLY A 61 32.23 -29.63 3.53
N ASN A 62 31.26 -29.98 2.68
CA ASN A 62 29.81 -29.67 2.75
C ASN A 62 29.29 -28.29 2.26
N ASP A 63 29.12 -28.13 0.94
CA ASP A 63 28.50 -26.94 0.30
C ASP A 63 26.96 -26.98 0.21
N THR A 64 26.32 -28.15 0.33
CA THR A 64 24.88 -28.28 -0.02
C THR A 64 23.92 -27.75 1.05
N THR A 65 24.39 -27.50 2.29
CA THR A 65 23.56 -26.97 3.39
C THR A 65 23.48 -25.44 3.43
N MET A 66 24.33 -24.73 2.68
CA MET A 66 24.36 -23.27 2.70
C MET A 66 23.29 -22.66 1.78
N GLU A 67 23.07 -23.21 0.58
CA GLU A 67 22.11 -22.65 -0.39
C GLU A 67 20.65 -22.72 0.10
N GLU A 68 20.26 -23.79 0.81
CA GLU A 68 18.91 -23.96 1.35
C GLU A 68 18.62 -22.95 2.49
N ASP A 69 19.63 -22.62 3.30
CA ASP A 69 19.52 -21.65 4.40
C ASP A 69 19.40 -20.20 3.87
N LEU A 70 20.15 -19.85 2.80
CA LEU A 70 20.01 -18.54 2.15
C LEU A 70 18.61 -18.34 1.52
N GLY A 71 18.03 -19.38 0.92
CA GLY A 71 16.69 -19.31 0.33
C GLY A 71 15.59 -19.08 1.37
N LEU A 72 15.71 -19.71 2.55
CA LEU A 72 14.77 -19.55 3.65
C LEU A 72 14.87 -18.16 4.30
N VAL A 73 16.09 -17.64 4.46
CA VAL A 73 16.35 -16.28 4.96
C VAL A 73 15.76 -15.22 4.00
N GLY A 74 15.93 -15.39 2.69
CA GLY A 74 15.36 -14.49 1.69
C GLY A 74 13.82 -14.43 1.74
N ALA A 75 13.16 -15.58 1.87
CA ALA A 75 11.71 -15.65 1.98
C ALA A 75 11.18 -14.96 3.26
N SER A 76 11.81 -15.22 4.41
CA SER A 76 11.43 -14.56 5.68
C SER A 76 11.59 -13.04 5.62
N ALA A 77 12.59 -12.56 4.88
CA ALA A 77 12.84 -11.14 4.73
C ALA A 77 11.82 -10.48 3.78
N GLU A 78 11.33 -11.19 2.75
CA GLU A 78 10.23 -10.74 1.87
C GLU A 78 8.92 -10.58 2.63
N ASP A 79 8.55 -11.59 3.43
CA ASP A 79 7.35 -11.54 4.28
C ASP A 79 7.39 -10.35 5.26
N THR A 80 8.56 -10.07 5.84
CA THR A 80 8.74 -8.94 6.76
C THR A 80 8.55 -7.58 6.08
N GLU A 81 9.03 -7.42 4.84
CA GLU A 81 8.84 -6.19 4.08
C GLU A 81 7.39 -5.99 3.65
N MET A 82 6.73 -7.07 3.24
CA MET A 82 5.30 -7.04 2.90
C MET A 82 4.46 -6.62 4.11
N GLU A 83 4.75 -7.18 5.28
CA GLU A 83 4.03 -6.84 6.52
C GLU A 83 4.29 -5.39 6.95
N LEU A 84 5.51 -4.88 6.74
CA LEU A 84 5.82 -3.47 7.00
C LEU A 84 5.02 -2.53 6.09
N ILE A 85 4.98 -2.80 4.78
CA ILE A 85 4.18 -2.00 3.84
C ILE A 85 2.70 -2.04 4.21
N ARG A 86 2.18 -3.23 4.51
CA ARG A 86 0.79 -3.41 4.94
C ARG A 86 0.49 -2.61 6.21
N THR A 87 1.37 -2.64 7.20
CA THR A 87 1.21 -1.89 8.46
C THR A 87 1.13 -0.39 8.20
N ILE A 88 1.98 0.15 7.32
CA ILE A 88 1.96 1.57 6.95
C ILE A 88 0.62 1.94 6.29
N CYS A 89 0.14 1.11 5.37
CA CYS A 89 -1.15 1.35 4.70
C CYS A 89 -2.32 1.34 5.70
N GLU A 90 -2.39 0.31 6.54
CA GLU A 90 -3.50 0.10 7.49
C GLU A 90 -3.52 1.12 8.62
N THR A 91 -2.36 1.51 9.14
CA THR A 91 -2.28 2.28 10.40
C THR A 91 -1.84 3.72 10.22
N GLU A 92 -1.07 4.04 9.18
CA GLU A 92 -0.46 5.37 9.04
C GLU A 92 -1.18 6.23 8.03
N LEU A 93 -1.47 5.73 6.81
CA LEU A 93 -1.96 6.57 5.71
C LEU A 93 -3.22 7.38 6.05
N LEU A 94 -4.12 6.81 6.86
CA LEU A 94 -5.37 7.45 7.31
C LEU A 94 -5.35 7.88 8.78
N ASP A 95 -4.19 7.85 9.44
CA ASP A 95 -4.04 8.42 10.78
C ASP A 95 -4.39 9.91 10.76
N GLY A 96 -4.98 10.41 11.84
CA GLY A 96 -5.47 11.80 11.95
C GLY A 96 -4.41 12.87 11.77
N LYS A 97 -3.11 12.52 11.82
CA LYS A 97 -1.99 13.44 11.57
C LYS A 97 -1.61 13.55 10.09
N GLN A 98 -2.03 12.60 9.26
CA GLN A 98 -1.68 12.57 7.84
C GLN A 98 -2.58 13.47 6.99
N LEU A 99 -2.08 13.84 5.81
CA LEU A 99 -2.82 14.70 4.90
C LEU A 99 -4.11 14.06 4.37
N LEU A 100 -4.07 12.76 4.05
CA LEU A 100 -5.22 12.04 3.47
C LEU A 100 -6.41 11.99 4.44
N SER A 101 -6.16 11.82 5.74
CA SER A 101 -7.22 11.75 6.75
C SER A 101 -7.97 13.08 6.92
N ALA A 102 -7.34 14.22 6.62
CA ALA A 102 -8.01 15.53 6.67
C ALA A 102 -9.18 15.64 5.69
N PHE A 103 -9.18 14.86 4.61
CA PHE A 103 -10.24 14.87 3.59
C PHE A 103 -11.32 13.81 3.81
N VAL A 104 -11.06 12.80 4.63
CA VAL A 104 -12.03 11.73 4.95
C VAL A 104 -13.36 12.30 5.45
N PRO A 105 -13.41 13.24 6.42
CA PRO A 105 -14.67 13.80 6.88
C PRO A 105 -15.48 14.49 5.77
N LEU A 106 -14.79 15.14 4.80
CA LEU A 106 -15.44 15.79 3.66
C LEU A 106 -16.09 14.75 2.74
N VAL A 107 -15.36 13.70 2.36
CA VAL A 107 -15.88 12.62 1.51
C VAL A 107 -17.08 11.95 2.18
N VAL A 108 -16.94 11.59 3.46
CA VAL A 108 -18.01 10.94 4.24
C VAL A 108 -19.22 11.86 4.41
N LYS A 109 -19.02 13.17 4.59
CA LYS A 109 -20.10 14.16 4.66
C LYS A 109 -20.90 14.20 3.37
N ILE A 110 -20.23 14.20 2.22
CA ILE A 110 -20.90 14.24 0.91
C ILE A 110 -21.73 12.97 0.72
N CYS A 111 -21.13 11.79 0.93
CA CYS A 111 -21.80 10.50 0.80
C CYS A 111 -23.01 10.34 1.73
N ASN A 112 -22.95 10.84 2.96
CA ASN A 112 -24.06 10.72 3.92
C ASN A 112 -25.22 11.71 3.69
N ASN A 113 -25.05 12.71 2.83
CA ASN A 113 -26.05 13.78 2.66
C ASN A 113 -26.49 13.95 1.19
N PRO A 114 -27.04 12.90 0.54
CA PRO A 114 -27.42 12.98 -0.87
C PRO A 114 -28.51 14.02 -1.17
N GLY A 115 -29.34 14.36 -0.18
CA GLY A 115 -30.32 15.45 -0.31
C GLY A 115 -29.70 16.85 -0.37
N LEU A 116 -28.50 17.03 0.19
CA LEU A 116 -27.75 18.29 0.14
C LEU A 116 -26.80 18.32 -1.06
N TYR A 117 -26.24 17.17 -1.43
CA TYR A 117 -25.31 16.98 -2.54
C TYR A 117 -25.96 16.15 -3.65
N SER A 118 -26.93 16.74 -4.33
CA SER A 118 -27.78 16.03 -5.32
C SER A 118 -27.17 15.93 -6.71
N ASP A 119 -26.01 16.58 -6.94
CA ASP A 119 -25.32 16.53 -8.22
C ASP A 119 -24.78 15.11 -8.50
N PRO A 120 -25.16 14.47 -9.62
CA PRO A 120 -24.75 13.10 -9.92
C PRO A 120 -23.23 12.93 -10.06
N ALA A 121 -22.53 13.91 -10.65
CA ALA A 121 -21.09 13.84 -10.87
C ALA A 121 -20.32 13.93 -9.55
N LEU A 122 -20.76 14.82 -8.65
CA LEU A 122 -20.24 14.91 -7.29
C LEU A 122 -20.48 13.62 -6.51
N SER A 123 -21.71 13.07 -6.57
CA SER A 123 -22.06 11.82 -5.89
C SER A 123 -21.22 10.64 -6.38
N ALA A 124 -21.04 10.51 -7.70
CA ALA A 124 -20.20 9.46 -8.28
C ALA A 124 -18.73 9.63 -7.87
N SER A 125 -18.21 10.86 -7.90
CA SER A 125 -16.83 11.16 -7.49
C SER A 125 -16.60 10.88 -6.00
N ALA A 126 -17.56 11.21 -5.15
CA ALA A 126 -17.49 10.94 -3.71
C ALA A 126 -17.59 9.45 -3.38
N ALA A 127 -18.48 8.72 -4.06
CA ALA A 127 -18.54 7.26 -3.92
C ALA A 127 -17.22 6.61 -4.37
N LEU A 128 -16.67 7.01 -5.53
CA LEU A 128 -15.40 6.51 -6.02
C LEU A 128 -14.24 6.83 -5.08
N ALA A 129 -14.17 8.07 -4.56
CA ALA A 129 -13.16 8.46 -3.58
C ALA A 129 -13.27 7.64 -2.30
N LEU A 130 -14.49 7.46 -1.76
CA LEU A 130 -14.73 6.63 -0.58
C LEU A 130 -14.25 5.19 -0.82
N GLY A 131 -14.55 4.60 -1.98
CA GLY A 131 -14.06 3.27 -2.35
C GLY A 131 -12.54 3.18 -2.39
N LYS A 132 -11.86 4.19 -2.94
CA LYS A 132 -10.39 4.26 -2.95
C LYS A 132 -9.80 4.37 -1.54
N PHE A 133 -10.44 5.13 -0.64
CA PHE A 133 -10.07 5.15 0.77
C PHE A 133 -10.26 3.78 1.45
N CYS A 134 -11.34 3.07 1.14
CA CYS A 134 -11.59 1.72 1.65
C CYS A 134 -10.55 0.69 1.19
N MET A 135 -9.81 0.92 0.10
CA MET A 135 -8.73 0.03 -0.32
C MET A 135 -7.47 0.17 0.55
N ILE A 136 -7.31 1.29 1.27
CA ILE A 136 -6.11 1.56 2.09
C ILE A 136 -6.14 0.81 3.41
N SER A 137 -7.30 0.76 4.06
CA SER A 137 -7.44 0.14 5.37
C SER A 137 -8.73 -0.66 5.48
N THR A 138 -8.59 -1.89 5.99
CA THR A 138 -9.71 -2.79 6.28
C THR A 138 -10.62 -2.24 7.37
N GLU A 139 -10.07 -1.67 8.45
CA GLU A 139 -10.84 -1.03 9.52
C GLU A 139 -11.68 0.15 9.00
N PHE A 140 -11.06 0.97 8.13
CA PHE A 140 -11.76 2.08 7.49
C PHE A 140 -12.87 1.57 6.57
N CYS A 141 -12.58 0.54 5.77
CA CYS A 141 -13.53 -0.11 4.89
C CYS A 141 -14.75 -0.60 5.66
N ASP A 142 -14.56 -1.41 6.70
CA ASP A 142 -15.62 -2.01 7.50
C ASP A 142 -16.54 -0.95 8.12
N SER A 143 -15.96 0.17 8.57
CA SER A 143 -16.71 1.31 9.13
C SER A 143 -17.61 2.02 8.10
N HIS A 144 -17.30 1.92 6.80
CA HIS A 144 -17.98 2.64 5.73
C HIS A 144 -18.65 1.72 4.68
N LEU A 145 -18.51 0.40 4.77
CA LEU A 145 -19.05 -0.57 3.81
C LEU A 145 -20.55 -0.39 3.57
N ARG A 146 -21.33 -0.21 4.64
CA ARG A 146 -22.78 -0.01 4.54
C ARG A 146 -23.13 1.26 3.75
N LEU A 147 -22.41 2.35 4.00
CA LEU A 147 -22.59 3.60 3.28
C LEU A 147 -22.24 3.44 1.81
N PHE A 148 -21.11 2.80 1.53
CA PHE A 148 -20.63 2.53 0.17
C PHE A 148 -21.65 1.71 -0.63
N PHE A 149 -22.17 0.60 -0.08
CA PHE A 149 -23.20 -0.19 -0.74
C PHE A 149 -24.51 0.59 -0.95
N THR A 150 -24.95 1.37 0.04
CA THR A 150 -26.16 2.21 -0.09
C THR A 150 -26.02 3.21 -1.24
N MET A 151 -24.83 3.78 -1.43
CA MET A 151 -24.54 4.70 -2.53
C MET A 151 -24.57 3.98 -3.88
N MET A 152 -23.99 2.78 -3.96
CA MET A 152 -24.00 1.96 -5.18
C MET A 152 -25.42 1.49 -5.57
N GLU A 153 -26.25 1.08 -4.61
CA GLU A 153 -27.63 0.67 -4.87
C GLU A 153 -28.50 1.83 -5.40
N LYS A 154 -28.22 3.06 -4.95
CA LYS A 154 -28.94 4.27 -5.37
C LYS A 154 -28.39 4.89 -6.65
N ALA A 155 -27.18 4.51 -7.07
CA ALA A 155 -26.61 4.96 -8.32
C ALA A 155 -27.45 4.41 -9.47
N LYS A 156 -28.10 5.31 -10.21
CA LYS A 156 -28.81 4.92 -11.44
C LYS A 156 -27.74 4.49 -12.45
N LEU A 157 -27.88 3.30 -13.03
CA LEU A 157 -27.26 2.96 -14.31
C LEU A 157 -27.89 3.90 -15.35
N SER A 158 -27.30 5.08 -15.54
CA SER A 158 -27.66 6.00 -16.61
C SER A 158 -26.57 6.00 -17.66
#